data_AF-A0AA86LU11-F1
#
_entry.id   AF-A0AA86LU11-F1
#
_cell.length_a   1.000
_cell.length_b   1.000
_cell.length_c   1.000
_cell.angle_alpha   90.00
_cell.angle_beta   90.00
_cell.angle_gamma   90.00
#
_symmetry.space_group_name_H-M   'P 1'
#
loop_
_entity.id
_entity.type
_entity.pdbx_description
1 polymer ?
#
loop_
_entity_poly.entity_id
_entity_poly.type
_entity_poly.pdbx_seq_one_letter_code
_entity_poly.pdbx_strand_id
1 'polypeptide(L)'
;MISFDFEYYKPATVSEAVALFQELENQGKQPRYYAGGTEVLTLGRLGLFVTHAVIDIKNIPEFQQTEANEDWMIFGAGVTLTELEDKNLFPLLSKSASEVADHTARNKITLGGNICGHIFYREAVLPLLLTDSQLAVAGPAGTNIYSIHDLFNRRLQLKNGELLVQVFVETKYAVLPYMSIKERQQWDTGYPLVTIAALKTEGTIRVAFSGVCSFPFRSAEIEEMLNHKETPLEARIQTALEYIPPPILNDGEGSDRYRKFVIKNLLFDIFTELGGT
;
A
#
# COMPACT_ATOMS: atom_id res chain seq x y z
N MET A 1 -14.45 -5.97 22.78
CA MET A 1 -15.76 -5.99 22.08
C MET A 1 -15.96 -4.61 21.48
N ILE A 2 -16.60 -4.45 20.32
CA ILE A 2 -16.98 -3.10 19.85
C ILE A 2 -18.04 -2.59 20.84
N SER A 3 -17.87 -1.37 21.35
CA SER A 3 -18.68 -0.82 22.44
C SER A 3 -19.82 0.08 21.98
N PHE A 4 -20.08 0.16 20.67
CA PHE A 4 -21.09 1.02 20.08
C PHE A 4 -21.93 0.25 19.05
N ASP A 5 -23.20 0.66 18.93
CA ASP A 5 -24.11 0.16 17.91
C ASP A 5 -23.92 0.92 16.59
N PHE A 6 -24.12 0.23 15.48
CA PHE A 6 -24.11 0.84 14.16
C PHE A 6 -25.09 0.12 13.22
N GLU A 7 -25.63 0.87 12.28
CA GLU A 7 -26.40 0.32 11.18
C GLU A 7 -25.47 -0.25 10.10
N TYR A 8 -25.89 -1.30 9.43
CA TYR A 8 -25.06 -1.98 8.45
C TYR A 8 -25.77 -2.08 7.10
N TYR A 9 -25.09 -1.61 6.06
CA TYR A 9 -25.62 -1.46 4.71
C TYR A 9 -24.79 -2.25 3.71
N LYS A 10 -25.45 -2.78 2.67
CA LYS A 10 -24.83 -3.58 1.61
C LYS A 10 -25.30 -3.08 0.23
N PRO A 11 -24.80 -1.93 -0.25
CA PRO A 11 -25.11 -1.46 -1.60
C PRO A 11 -24.62 -2.48 -2.65
N ALA A 12 -25.31 -2.53 -3.79
CA ALA A 12 -24.97 -3.42 -4.90
C ALA A 12 -24.00 -2.76 -5.89
N THR A 13 -23.94 -1.42 -5.92
CA THR A 13 -23.13 -0.66 -6.88
C THR A 13 -22.26 0.40 -6.19
N VAL A 14 -21.21 0.83 -6.89
CA VAL A 14 -20.35 1.95 -6.47
C VAL A 14 -21.15 3.23 -6.25
N SER A 15 -22.05 3.57 -7.18
CA SER A 15 -22.87 4.78 -7.09
C SER A 15 -23.82 4.74 -5.89
N GLU A 16 -24.43 3.59 -5.59
CA GLU A 16 -25.22 3.42 -4.38
C GLU A 16 -24.40 3.61 -3.12
N ALA A 17 -23.18 3.05 -3.07
CA ALA A 17 -22.30 3.20 -1.91
C ALA A 17 -21.94 4.67 -1.64
N VAL A 18 -21.59 5.42 -2.69
CA VAL A 18 -21.30 6.87 -2.60
C VAL A 18 -22.54 7.64 -2.14
N ALA A 19 -23.69 7.41 -2.78
CA ALA A 19 -24.93 8.12 -2.46
C ALA A 19 -25.34 7.88 -1.01
N LEU A 20 -25.25 6.62 -0.56
CA LEU A 20 -25.56 6.22 0.80
C LEU A 20 -24.60 6.85 1.81
N PHE A 21 -23.31 6.98 1.48
CA PHE A 21 -22.37 7.70 2.35
C PHE A 21 -22.84 9.14 2.58
N GLN A 22 -23.20 9.86 1.52
CA GLN A 22 -23.66 11.25 1.63
C GLN A 22 -24.96 11.34 2.44
N GLU A 23 -25.91 10.43 2.20
CA GLU A 23 -27.16 10.38 2.94
C GLU A 23 -26.93 10.18 4.45
N LEU A 24 -26.14 9.16 4.82
CA LEU A 24 -25.85 8.83 6.21
C LEU A 24 -25.03 9.91 6.91
N GLU A 25 -24.14 10.58 6.19
CA GLU A 25 -23.41 11.73 6.70
C GLU A 25 -24.33 12.92 6.98
N ASN A 26 -25.26 13.23 6.08
CA ASN A 26 -26.28 14.28 6.29
C ASN A 26 -27.19 13.96 7.49
N GLN A 27 -27.35 12.69 7.85
CA GLN A 27 -28.03 12.23 9.07
C GLN A 27 -27.14 12.27 10.32
N GLY A 28 -25.88 12.69 10.21
CA GLY A 28 -24.92 12.76 11.33
C GLY A 28 -24.34 11.41 11.77
N LYS A 29 -24.49 10.34 10.96
CA LYS A 29 -24.11 8.97 11.36
C LYS A 29 -22.61 8.67 11.24
N GLN A 30 -21.83 9.57 10.65
CA GLN A 30 -20.37 9.42 10.44
C GLN A 30 -20.03 8.09 9.73
N PRO A 31 -20.58 7.84 8.53
CA PRO A 31 -20.48 6.55 7.87
C PRO A 31 -19.02 6.16 7.58
N ARG A 32 -18.75 4.86 7.59
CA ARG A 32 -17.49 4.29 7.08
C ARG A 32 -17.73 3.19 6.07
N TYR A 33 -16.93 3.21 5.02
CA TYR A 33 -16.80 2.07 4.14
C TYR A 33 -16.11 0.91 4.83
N TYR A 34 -16.54 -0.30 4.51
CA TYR A 34 -16.08 -1.53 5.11
C TYR A 34 -15.80 -2.57 4.04
N ALA A 35 -14.53 -2.97 3.95
CA ALA A 35 -14.08 -4.08 3.16
C ALA A 35 -13.68 -5.24 4.09
N GLY A 36 -12.38 -5.39 4.32
CA GLY A 36 -11.81 -6.41 5.21
C GLY A 36 -12.17 -6.27 6.69
N GLY A 37 -12.33 -5.02 7.15
CA GLY A 37 -12.77 -4.72 8.51
C GLY A 37 -11.74 -4.89 9.61
N THR A 38 -10.51 -5.34 9.31
CA THR A 38 -9.47 -5.63 10.31
C THR A 38 -9.16 -4.42 11.20
N GLU A 39 -8.94 -3.25 10.60
CA GLU A 39 -8.72 -2.01 11.35
C GLU A 39 -9.99 -1.43 11.96
N VAL A 40 -11.13 -1.49 11.28
CA VAL A 40 -12.43 -1.06 11.84
C VAL A 40 -12.71 -1.78 13.16
N LEU A 41 -12.49 -3.09 13.18
CA LEU A 41 -12.64 -3.92 14.38
C LEU A 41 -11.58 -3.59 15.44
N THR A 42 -10.32 -3.42 15.05
CA THR A 42 -9.22 -3.18 15.98
C THR A 42 -9.34 -1.80 16.65
N LEU A 43 -9.47 -0.74 15.85
CA LEU A 43 -9.61 0.63 16.33
C LEU A 43 -10.93 0.84 17.07
N GLY A 44 -12.02 0.23 16.60
CA GLY A 44 -13.32 0.28 17.28
C GLY A 44 -13.28 -0.38 18.66
N ARG A 45 -12.57 -1.51 18.83
CA ARG A 45 -12.37 -2.16 20.14
C ARG A 45 -11.53 -1.33 21.10
N LEU A 46 -10.60 -0.54 20.57
CA LEU A 46 -9.75 0.37 21.35
C LEU A 46 -10.45 1.71 21.65
N GLY A 47 -11.67 1.92 21.16
CA GLY A 47 -12.38 3.19 21.30
C GLY A 47 -11.72 4.35 20.54
N LEU A 48 -10.78 4.06 19.64
CA LEU A 48 -10.07 5.06 18.82
C LEU A 48 -10.90 5.54 17.62
N PHE A 49 -12.04 4.89 17.40
CA PHE A 49 -12.92 5.15 16.28
C PHE A 49 -14.36 4.74 16.67
N VAL A 50 -15.33 5.60 16.36
CA VAL A 50 -16.77 5.35 16.53
C VAL A 50 -17.47 5.70 15.22
N THR A 51 -18.44 4.89 14.81
CA THR A 51 -19.34 5.16 13.68
C THR A 51 -20.72 4.64 14.01
N HIS A 52 -21.75 5.27 13.47
CA HIS A 52 -23.13 4.81 13.61
C HIS A 52 -23.64 4.14 12.33
N ALA A 53 -22.83 4.09 11.26
CA ALA A 53 -23.20 3.40 10.03
C ALA A 53 -21.99 2.83 9.28
N VAL A 54 -22.10 1.57 8.88
CA VAL A 54 -21.09 0.84 8.12
C VAL A 54 -21.66 0.47 6.75
N ILE A 55 -20.92 0.81 5.70
CA ILE A 55 -21.28 0.53 4.30
C ILE A 55 -20.33 -0.57 3.79
N ASP A 56 -20.81 -1.81 3.70
CA ASP A 56 -20.03 -2.94 3.21
C ASP A 56 -19.98 -2.93 1.68
N ILE A 57 -18.77 -2.71 1.15
CA ILE A 57 -18.50 -2.58 -0.28
C ILE A 57 -17.94 -3.87 -0.90
N LYS A 58 -17.81 -4.96 -0.14
CA LYS A 58 -17.12 -6.18 -0.61
C LYS A 58 -17.82 -6.85 -1.79
N ASN A 59 -19.15 -6.79 -1.85
CA ASN A 59 -19.90 -7.52 -2.88
C ASN A 59 -20.14 -6.69 -4.15
N ILE A 60 -19.60 -5.46 -4.22
CA ILE A 60 -19.65 -4.65 -5.43
C ILE A 60 -18.72 -5.31 -6.46
N PRO A 61 -19.18 -5.66 -7.67
CA PRO A 61 -18.41 -6.43 -8.64
C PRO A 61 -17.02 -5.85 -8.95
N GLU A 62 -16.93 -4.54 -9.16
CA GLU A 62 -15.69 -3.83 -9.49
C GLU A 62 -14.62 -3.95 -8.39
N PHE A 63 -15.06 -4.10 -7.13
CA PHE A 63 -14.18 -4.27 -5.97
C PHE A 63 -13.54 -5.65 -5.91
N GLN A 64 -14.13 -6.65 -6.54
CA GLN A 64 -13.67 -8.05 -6.53
C GLN A 64 -12.93 -8.43 -7.82
N GLN A 65 -12.81 -7.49 -8.76
CA GLN A 65 -12.19 -7.77 -10.06
C GLN A 65 -10.69 -8.02 -9.91
N THR A 66 -10.17 -9.02 -10.61
CA THR A 66 -8.72 -9.21 -10.79
C THR A 66 -8.51 -9.82 -12.15
N GLU A 67 -8.01 -9.03 -13.08
CA GLU A 67 -7.83 -9.43 -14.47
C GLU A 67 -6.62 -8.74 -15.08
N ALA A 68 -6.18 -9.26 -16.22
CA ALA A 68 -5.13 -8.64 -17.02
C ALA A 68 -5.52 -8.72 -18.49
N ASN A 69 -5.20 -7.66 -19.23
CA ASN A 69 -5.20 -7.64 -20.68
C ASN A 69 -3.79 -7.25 -21.19
N GLU A 70 -3.67 -6.99 -22.49
CA GLU A 70 -2.38 -6.67 -23.12
C GLU A 70 -1.71 -5.42 -22.52
N ASP A 71 -2.51 -4.44 -22.09
CA ASP A 71 -2.02 -3.15 -21.63
C ASP A 71 -2.02 -3.04 -20.09
N TRP A 72 -3.03 -3.59 -19.43
CA TRP A 72 -3.31 -3.34 -18.00
C TRP A 72 -3.61 -4.62 -17.22
N MET A 73 -3.04 -4.69 -16.02
CA MET A 73 -3.50 -5.50 -14.90
C MET A 73 -4.40 -4.64 -14.01
N ILE A 74 -5.57 -5.16 -13.67
CA ILE A 74 -6.62 -4.48 -12.91
C ILE A 74 -6.84 -5.24 -11.60
N PHE A 75 -6.77 -4.52 -10.48
CA PHE A 75 -6.99 -5.06 -9.15
C PHE A 75 -8.06 -4.27 -8.42
N GLY A 76 -9.17 -4.93 -8.08
CA GLY A 76 -10.21 -4.35 -7.23
C GLY A 76 -9.71 -4.08 -5.82
N ALA A 77 -10.13 -2.96 -5.24
CA ALA A 77 -9.74 -2.56 -3.89
C ALA A 77 -10.29 -3.50 -2.79
N GLY A 78 -11.28 -4.31 -3.11
CA GLY A 78 -11.87 -5.32 -2.24
C GLY A 78 -11.22 -6.69 -2.33
N VAL A 79 -10.29 -6.91 -3.28
CA VAL A 79 -9.52 -8.16 -3.42
C VAL A 79 -8.65 -8.34 -2.18
N THR A 80 -8.66 -9.54 -1.60
CA THR A 80 -7.87 -9.86 -0.40
C THR A 80 -6.38 -9.99 -0.73
N LEU A 81 -5.50 -9.74 0.24
CA LEU A 81 -4.06 -9.93 0.04
C LEU A 81 -3.70 -11.40 -0.26
N THR A 82 -4.45 -12.36 0.29
CA THR A 82 -4.31 -13.78 -0.08
C THR A 82 -4.70 -14.03 -1.53
N GLU A 83 -5.81 -13.46 -2.00
CA GLU A 83 -6.22 -13.64 -3.39
C GLU A 83 -5.24 -13.02 -4.39
N LEU A 84 -4.60 -11.88 -4.04
CA LEU A 84 -3.49 -11.33 -4.81
C LEU A 84 -2.29 -12.27 -4.86
N GLU A 85 -1.95 -12.89 -3.73
CA GLU A 85 -0.89 -13.89 -3.61
C GLU A 85 -1.19 -15.11 -4.50
N ASP A 86 -2.41 -15.66 -4.42
CA ASP A 86 -2.83 -16.85 -5.15
C ASP A 86 -2.92 -16.63 -6.67
N LYS A 87 -3.49 -15.50 -7.12
CA LYS A 87 -3.62 -15.19 -8.55
C LYS A 87 -2.29 -14.81 -9.19
N ASN A 88 -1.40 -14.18 -8.43
CA ASN A 88 -0.05 -13.82 -8.83
C ASN A 88 0.09 -13.11 -10.19
N LEU A 89 -0.91 -12.31 -10.60
CA LEU A 89 -0.87 -11.58 -11.88
C LEU A 89 0.28 -10.57 -11.94
N PHE A 90 0.58 -9.94 -10.81
CA PHE A 90 1.73 -9.04 -10.67
C PHE A 90 2.66 -9.56 -9.55
N PRO A 91 3.73 -10.30 -9.90
CA PRO A 91 4.58 -11.00 -8.93
C PRO A 91 5.19 -10.13 -7.82
N LEU A 92 5.58 -8.88 -8.14
CA LEU A 92 6.10 -7.96 -7.14
C LEU A 92 5.00 -7.55 -6.12
N LEU A 93 3.77 -7.30 -6.58
CA LEU A 93 2.64 -7.02 -5.69
C LEU A 93 2.29 -8.22 -4.82
N SER A 94 2.22 -9.41 -5.40
CA SER A 94 1.94 -10.65 -4.67
C SER A 94 3.02 -10.95 -3.63
N LYS A 95 4.29 -10.75 -3.97
CA LYS A 95 5.40 -10.88 -3.01
C LYS A 95 5.25 -9.91 -1.84
N SER A 96 5.06 -8.61 -2.09
CA SER A 96 4.89 -7.64 -1.00
C SER A 96 3.63 -7.89 -0.18
N ALA A 97 2.53 -8.33 -0.81
CA ALA A 97 1.28 -8.66 -0.13
C ALA A 97 1.41 -9.90 0.79
N SER A 98 2.14 -10.95 0.36
CA SER A 98 2.36 -12.18 1.13
C SER A 98 3.12 -11.96 2.46
N GLU A 99 3.82 -10.83 2.57
CA GLU A 99 4.62 -10.47 3.74
C GLU A 99 3.86 -9.61 4.76
N VAL A 100 2.62 -9.21 4.44
CA VAL A 100 1.74 -8.44 5.31
C VAL A 100 1.04 -9.38 6.29
N ALA A 101 1.22 -9.16 7.60
CA ALA A 101 0.59 -9.93 8.67
C ALA A 101 0.75 -11.45 8.51
N ASP A 102 -0.02 -12.24 9.28
CA ASP A 102 -0.15 -13.68 9.06
C ASP A 102 -1.22 -14.00 7.99
N HIS A 103 -1.21 -15.24 7.50
CA HIS A 103 -2.12 -15.72 6.47
C HIS A 103 -3.61 -15.56 6.84
N THR A 104 -3.97 -15.75 8.12
CA THR A 104 -5.37 -15.61 8.57
C THR A 104 -5.84 -14.17 8.48
N ALA A 105 -4.98 -13.22 8.85
CA ALA A 105 -5.25 -11.80 8.69
C ALA A 105 -5.35 -11.40 7.21
N ARG A 106 -4.45 -11.91 6.34
CA ARG A 106 -4.48 -11.61 4.89
C ARG A 106 -5.74 -12.05 4.18
N ASN A 107 -6.40 -13.11 4.65
CA ASN A 107 -7.72 -13.53 4.16
C ASN A 107 -8.82 -12.48 4.39
N LYS A 108 -8.55 -11.46 5.20
CA LYS A 108 -9.47 -10.35 5.47
C LYS A 108 -8.90 -9.01 5.02
N ILE A 109 -7.61 -8.77 5.12
CA ILE A 109 -7.01 -7.51 4.64
C ILE A 109 -7.20 -7.45 3.11
N THR A 110 -7.82 -6.37 2.62
CA THR A 110 -7.97 -6.13 1.19
C THR A 110 -6.90 -5.17 0.69
N LEU A 111 -6.64 -5.15 -0.62
CA LEU A 111 -5.70 -4.22 -1.25
C LEU A 111 -6.00 -2.77 -0.87
N GLY A 112 -7.24 -2.34 -1.08
CA GLY A 112 -7.68 -1.00 -0.71
C GLY A 112 -7.67 -0.76 0.79
N GLY A 113 -7.98 -1.78 1.60
CA GLY A 113 -7.88 -1.68 3.05
C GLY A 113 -6.45 -1.46 3.55
N ASN A 114 -5.45 -2.10 2.92
CA ASN A 114 -4.05 -1.89 3.22
C ASN A 114 -3.58 -0.48 2.78
N ILE A 115 -3.96 -0.03 1.58
CA ILE A 115 -3.58 1.29 1.05
C ILE A 115 -4.23 2.43 1.85
N CYS A 116 -5.51 2.30 2.23
CA CYS A 116 -6.27 3.32 2.95
C CYS A 116 -6.17 3.23 4.47
N GLY A 117 -5.55 2.17 5.01
CA GLY A 117 -5.50 1.88 6.45
C GLY A 117 -4.79 2.97 7.26
N HIS A 118 -5.03 3.03 8.56
CA HIS A 118 -4.36 3.89 9.51
C HIS A 118 -3.00 3.33 9.95
N ILE A 119 -2.81 2.02 9.95
CA ILE A 119 -1.50 1.41 10.18
C ILE A 119 -0.58 1.85 9.04
N PHE A 120 0.54 2.48 9.37
CA PHE A 120 1.34 3.22 8.40
C PHE A 120 2.28 2.36 7.55
N TYR A 121 2.38 1.05 7.79
CA TYR A 121 3.28 0.17 7.02
C TYR A 121 2.82 -0.05 5.58
N ARG A 122 1.55 -0.41 5.36
CA ARG A 122 0.89 -0.43 4.03
C ARG A 122 1.76 -0.98 2.88
N GLU A 123 2.44 -2.10 3.09
CA GLU A 123 3.49 -2.57 2.18
C GLU A 123 2.99 -2.87 0.75
N ALA A 124 1.69 -3.15 0.57
CA ALA A 124 1.11 -3.38 -0.75
C ALA A 124 1.13 -2.13 -1.65
N VAL A 125 1.39 -0.93 -1.10
CA VAL A 125 1.52 0.30 -1.90
C VAL A 125 2.88 0.42 -2.58
N LEU A 126 3.93 -0.26 -2.08
CA LEU A 126 5.29 -0.08 -2.61
C LEU A 126 5.40 -0.46 -4.09
N PRO A 127 4.89 -1.63 -4.54
CA PRO A 127 4.88 -2.02 -5.95
C PRO A 127 4.10 -1.03 -6.83
N LEU A 128 3.03 -0.44 -6.30
CA LEU A 128 2.18 0.52 -6.99
C LEU A 128 2.92 1.85 -7.22
N LEU A 129 3.70 2.32 -6.23
CA LEU A 129 4.56 3.50 -6.36
C LEU A 129 5.69 3.30 -7.38
N LEU A 130 6.23 2.08 -7.48
CA LEU A 130 7.33 1.75 -8.40
C LEU A 130 6.90 1.68 -9.87
N THR A 131 5.62 1.37 -10.10
CA THR A 131 5.03 1.13 -11.42
C THR A 131 4.21 2.31 -11.95
N ASP A 132 4.24 3.45 -11.25
CA ASP A 132 3.46 4.64 -11.61
C ASP A 132 1.97 4.32 -11.82
N SER A 133 1.44 3.41 -10.99
CA SER A 133 0.08 2.86 -11.13
C SER A 133 -1.01 3.94 -11.14
N GLN A 134 -2.15 3.63 -11.74
CA GLN A 134 -3.33 4.49 -11.71
C GLN A 134 -4.37 3.97 -10.73
N LEU A 135 -5.14 4.88 -10.13
CA LEU A 135 -6.15 4.60 -9.12
C LEU A 135 -7.51 5.12 -9.58
N ALA A 136 -8.51 4.24 -9.66
CA ALA A 136 -9.90 4.66 -9.84
C ALA A 136 -10.51 5.02 -8.49
N VAL A 137 -10.94 6.28 -8.37
CA VAL A 137 -11.61 6.80 -7.18
C VAL A 137 -13.01 7.25 -7.57
N ALA A 138 -14.01 6.73 -6.86
CA ALA A 138 -15.39 7.14 -7.02
C ALA A 138 -15.81 8.12 -5.92
N GLY A 139 -16.58 9.13 -6.31
CA GLY A 139 -17.18 10.12 -5.43
C GLY A 139 -18.50 10.64 -5.99
N PRO A 140 -19.07 11.71 -5.41
CA PRO A 140 -20.39 12.22 -5.79
C PRO A 140 -20.50 12.65 -7.27
N ALA A 141 -19.37 13.01 -7.89
CA ALA A 141 -19.28 13.40 -9.29
C ALA A 141 -19.01 12.23 -10.26
N GLY A 142 -19.03 10.99 -9.77
CA GLY A 142 -18.70 9.79 -10.53
C GLY A 142 -17.28 9.26 -10.22
N THR A 143 -16.78 8.40 -11.11
CA THR A 143 -15.47 7.76 -10.98
C THR A 143 -14.44 8.45 -11.87
N ASN A 144 -13.29 8.79 -11.29
CA ASN A 144 -12.16 9.38 -12.00
C ASN A 144 -10.90 8.53 -11.75
N ILE A 145 -9.97 8.58 -12.70
CA ILE A 145 -8.69 7.89 -12.63
C ILE A 145 -7.59 8.92 -12.35
N TYR A 146 -6.72 8.60 -11.41
CA TYR A 146 -5.61 9.46 -10.99
C TYR A 146 -4.29 8.69 -10.99
N SER A 147 -3.19 9.39 -11.20
CA SER A 147 -1.87 8.83 -10.88
C SER A 147 -1.78 8.57 -9.37
N ILE A 148 -1.13 7.45 -8.98
CA ILE A 148 -0.82 7.21 -7.57
C ILE A 148 0.01 8.34 -6.96
N HIS A 149 0.86 9.00 -7.74
CA HIS A 149 1.72 10.09 -7.26
C HIS A 149 0.94 11.37 -6.92
N ASP A 150 -0.24 11.55 -7.53
CA ASP A 150 -1.10 12.70 -7.25
C ASP A 150 -1.97 12.47 -6.00
N LEU A 151 -2.33 11.21 -5.72
CA LEU A 151 -3.21 10.85 -4.62
C LEU A 151 -2.49 10.34 -3.37
N PHE A 152 -1.30 9.75 -3.52
CA PHE A 152 -0.57 9.18 -2.41
C PHE A 152 0.53 10.12 -1.93
N ASN A 153 0.23 10.87 -0.86
CA ASN A 153 1.21 11.68 -0.15
C ASN A 153 1.23 11.23 1.32
N ARG A 154 2.17 10.33 1.65
CA ARG A 154 2.31 9.62 2.95
C ARG A 154 1.14 8.69 3.30
N ARG A 155 -0.04 8.99 2.79
CA ARG A 155 -1.29 8.21 2.82
C ARG A 155 -2.09 8.57 1.57
N LEU A 156 -3.06 7.74 1.23
CA LEU A 156 -4.00 8.07 0.16
C LEU A 156 -4.89 9.25 0.58
N GLN A 157 -4.96 10.29 -0.26
CA GLN A 157 -5.71 11.51 -0.02
C GLN A 157 -7.07 11.42 -0.72
N LEU A 158 -8.01 10.70 -0.12
CA LEU A 158 -9.40 10.67 -0.55
C LEU A 158 -10.17 11.83 0.09
N LYS A 159 -11.03 12.49 -0.68
CA LYS A 159 -12.01 13.43 -0.12
C LYS A 159 -13.07 12.66 0.66
N ASN A 160 -13.79 13.40 1.48
CA ASN A 160 -14.83 12.81 2.29
C ASN A 160 -15.92 12.15 1.43
N GLY A 161 -16.20 10.88 1.72
CA GLY A 161 -17.13 10.04 0.96
C GLY A 161 -16.57 9.46 -0.34
N GLU A 162 -15.35 9.79 -0.75
CA GLU A 162 -14.69 9.12 -1.87
C GLU A 162 -14.21 7.72 -1.48
N LEU A 163 -14.13 6.83 -2.47
CA LEU A 163 -13.72 5.44 -2.31
C LEU A 163 -12.74 5.03 -3.40
N LEU A 164 -11.66 4.36 -3.01
CA LEU A 164 -10.77 3.66 -3.95
C LEU A 164 -11.49 2.41 -4.46
N VAL A 165 -11.74 2.34 -5.77
CA VAL A 165 -12.44 1.22 -6.42
C VAL A 165 -11.45 0.19 -6.94
N GLN A 166 -10.47 0.63 -7.73
CA GLN A 166 -9.54 -0.24 -8.47
C GLN A 166 -8.16 0.39 -8.59
N VAL A 167 -7.17 -0.45 -8.80
CA VAL A 167 -5.78 -0.10 -9.12
C VAL A 167 -5.44 -0.69 -10.48
N PHE A 168 -4.78 0.10 -11.32
CA PHE A 168 -4.35 -0.28 -12.66
C PHE A 168 -2.83 -0.21 -12.75
N VAL A 169 -2.22 -1.28 -13.23
CA VAL A 169 -0.77 -1.40 -13.42
C VAL A 169 -0.51 -1.85 -14.85
N GLU A 170 0.40 -1.19 -15.58
CA GLU A 170 0.71 -1.62 -16.94
C GLU A 170 1.29 -3.04 -16.95
N THR A 171 0.81 -3.90 -17.86
CA THR A 171 1.18 -5.32 -17.94
C THR A 171 2.69 -5.52 -18.15
N LYS A 172 3.38 -4.56 -18.78
CA LYS A 172 4.84 -4.59 -18.98
C LYS A 172 5.64 -4.75 -17.68
N TYR A 173 5.11 -4.27 -16.55
CA TYR A 173 5.81 -4.34 -15.26
C TYR A 173 5.81 -5.74 -14.63
N ALA A 174 4.90 -6.63 -15.05
CA ALA A 174 4.74 -7.96 -14.45
C ALA A 174 5.97 -8.87 -14.64
N VAL A 175 6.74 -8.62 -15.70
CA VAL A 175 7.88 -9.47 -16.11
C VAL A 175 9.24 -8.85 -15.82
N LEU A 176 9.28 -7.63 -15.26
CA LEU A 176 10.54 -6.94 -14.99
C LEU A 176 11.25 -7.52 -13.75
N PRO A 177 12.60 -7.50 -13.71
CA PRO A 177 13.34 -7.92 -12.53
C PRO A 177 12.98 -7.07 -11.31
N TYR A 178 12.68 -7.72 -10.20
CA TYR A 178 12.25 -7.07 -8.97
C TYR A 178 12.85 -7.73 -7.74
N MET A 179 12.79 -7.03 -6.62
CA MET A 179 13.06 -7.58 -5.30
C MET A 179 12.13 -6.93 -4.27
N SER A 180 11.68 -7.69 -3.28
CA SER A 180 10.96 -7.16 -2.12
C SER A 180 11.51 -7.88 -0.90
N ILE A 181 12.11 -7.13 0.01
CA ILE A 181 12.69 -7.64 1.24
C ILE A 181 12.00 -6.95 2.42
N LYS A 182 11.50 -7.76 3.35
CA LYS A 182 10.97 -7.31 4.64
C LYS A 182 11.82 -7.85 5.78
N GLU A 183 12.59 -6.96 6.39
CA GLU A 183 13.37 -7.23 7.59
C GLU A 183 12.53 -6.96 8.85
N ARG A 184 12.61 -7.90 9.80
CA ARG A 184 11.91 -7.85 11.09
C ARG A 184 12.93 -8.09 12.20
N GLN A 185 12.77 -7.41 13.33
CA GLN A 185 13.65 -7.62 14.48
C GLN A 185 13.10 -8.65 15.48
N GLN A 186 11.79 -8.66 15.71
CA GLN A 186 11.19 -9.39 16.84
C GLN A 186 10.78 -10.83 16.49
N TRP A 187 9.87 -11.01 15.52
CA TRP A 187 9.33 -12.31 15.11
C TRP A 187 8.84 -12.29 13.66
N ASP A 188 8.67 -13.46 13.05
CA ASP A 188 8.37 -13.62 11.60
C ASP A 188 7.05 -12.98 11.15
N THR A 189 6.06 -12.87 12.04
CA THR A 189 4.75 -12.23 11.77
C THR A 189 4.69 -10.78 12.25
N GLY A 190 5.84 -10.18 12.56
CA GLY A 190 5.94 -8.88 13.21
C GLY A 190 5.76 -7.72 12.26
N TYR A 191 5.67 -6.54 12.84
CA TYR A 191 5.80 -5.31 12.08
C TYR A 191 7.23 -5.19 11.52
N PRO A 192 7.40 -4.58 10.34
CA PRO A 192 8.72 -4.45 9.73
C PRO A 192 9.60 -3.47 10.51
N LEU A 193 10.88 -3.83 10.64
CA LEU A 193 11.94 -2.85 10.83
C LEU A 193 12.12 -2.08 9.50
N VAL A 194 12.33 -2.77 8.40
CA VAL A 194 12.43 -2.11 7.09
C VAL A 194 11.81 -3.03 6.05
N THR A 195 10.97 -2.47 5.20
CA THR A 195 10.59 -3.12 3.94
C THR A 195 11.12 -2.28 2.79
N ILE A 196 11.85 -2.90 1.86
CA ILE A 196 12.27 -2.27 0.60
C ILE A 196 11.71 -3.11 -0.55
N ALA A 197 10.99 -2.45 -1.45
CA ALA A 197 10.67 -2.99 -2.76
C ALA A 197 11.52 -2.28 -3.81
N ALA A 198 11.99 -3.03 -4.80
CA ALA A 198 12.80 -2.54 -5.90
C ALA A 198 12.33 -3.14 -7.23
N LEU A 199 12.41 -2.34 -8.30
CA LEU A 199 12.04 -2.73 -9.65
C LEU A 199 13.06 -2.17 -10.63
N LYS A 200 13.64 -3.03 -11.48
CA LYS A 200 14.53 -2.59 -12.55
C LYS A 200 13.74 -2.32 -13.83
N THR A 201 13.73 -1.08 -14.28
CA THR A 201 13.06 -0.64 -15.50
C THR A 201 13.92 0.37 -16.24
N GLU A 202 13.95 0.28 -17.58
CA GLU A 202 14.66 1.23 -18.45
C GLU A 202 16.14 1.44 -18.05
N GLY A 203 16.80 0.39 -17.56
CA GLY A 203 18.20 0.44 -17.14
C GLY A 203 18.48 1.14 -15.81
N THR A 204 17.42 1.53 -15.09
CA THR A 204 17.44 2.13 -13.74
C THR A 204 16.77 1.21 -12.72
N ILE A 205 17.14 1.32 -11.46
CA ILE A 205 16.49 0.64 -10.34
C ILE A 205 15.68 1.67 -9.56
N ARG A 206 14.37 1.46 -9.49
CA ARG A 206 13.43 2.22 -8.66
C ARG A 206 13.31 1.55 -7.29
N VAL A 207 13.19 2.34 -6.22
CA VAL A 207 13.09 1.83 -4.84
C VAL A 207 12.01 2.53 -4.03
N ALA A 208 11.27 1.75 -3.26
CA ALA A 208 10.22 2.22 -2.37
C ALA A 208 10.35 1.55 -0.99
N PHE A 209 10.05 2.30 0.06
CA PHE A 209 10.35 1.96 1.43
C PHE A 209 9.11 1.99 2.31
N SER A 210 9.05 1.08 3.28
CA SER A 210 8.10 1.11 4.40
C SER A 210 8.81 0.71 5.70
N GLY A 211 8.23 1.08 6.84
CA GLY A 211 8.81 0.87 8.17
C GLY A 211 9.96 1.82 8.51
N VAL A 212 10.53 2.56 7.56
CA VAL A 212 11.61 3.52 7.82
C VAL A 212 11.08 4.81 8.48
N CYS A 213 9.94 5.28 7.98
CA CYS A 213 9.24 6.49 8.45
C CYS A 213 7.81 6.10 8.84
N SER A 214 7.04 7.05 9.39
CA SER A 214 5.61 6.86 9.71
C SER A 214 4.69 6.82 8.48
N PHE A 215 5.24 6.48 7.31
CA PHE A 215 4.54 6.32 6.05
C PHE A 215 5.43 5.58 5.02
N PRO A 216 4.83 4.90 4.03
CA PRO A 216 5.54 4.39 2.87
C PRO A 216 5.93 5.53 1.93
N PHE A 217 7.05 5.39 1.23
CA PHE A 217 7.49 6.40 0.26
C PHE A 217 8.37 5.83 -0.86
N ARG A 218 8.42 6.57 -1.97
CA ARG A 218 9.41 6.49 -3.04
C ARG A 218 10.04 7.88 -3.16
N SER A 219 11.34 7.96 -3.42
CA SER A 219 12.04 9.25 -3.55
C SER A 219 12.86 9.27 -4.83
N ALA A 220 12.61 10.29 -5.65
CA ALA A 220 13.35 10.49 -6.89
C ALA A 220 14.82 10.84 -6.60
N GLU A 221 15.09 11.58 -5.52
CA GLU A 221 16.43 11.95 -5.08
C GLU A 221 17.26 10.72 -4.66
N ILE A 222 16.64 9.79 -3.92
CA ILE A 222 17.26 8.50 -3.61
C ILE A 222 17.58 7.73 -4.89
N GLU A 223 16.61 7.63 -5.82
CA GLU A 223 16.80 6.92 -7.08
C GLU A 223 17.89 7.56 -7.94
N GLU A 224 17.97 8.89 -8.00
CA GLU A 224 19.00 9.62 -8.74
C GLU A 224 20.40 9.28 -8.23
N MET A 225 20.60 9.34 -6.92
CA MET A 225 21.89 9.00 -6.31
C MET A 225 22.27 7.53 -6.53
N LEU A 226 21.31 6.62 -6.36
CA LEU A 226 21.55 5.18 -6.52
C LEU A 226 21.84 4.79 -7.97
N ASN A 227 21.30 5.49 -8.96
CA ASN A 227 21.50 5.19 -10.37
C ASN A 227 22.64 5.97 -11.03
N HIS A 228 23.42 6.76 -10.27
CA HIS A 228 24.57 7.50 -10.79
C HIS A 228 25.81 6.60 -11.01
N LYS A 229 25.78 5.80 -12.10
CA LYS A 229 26.73 4.69 -12.37
C LYS A 229 28.22 5.07 -12.42
N GLU A 230 28.56 6.35 -12.55
CA GLU A 230 29.95 6.82 -12.51
C GLU A 230 30.56 6.80 -11.09
N THR A 231 29.71 6.70 -10.07
CA THR A 231 30.11 6.66 -8.65
C THR A 231 30.04 5.24 -8.10
N PRO A 232 31.02 4.78 -7.29
CA PRO A 232 30.97 3.47 -6.66
C PRO A 232 29.69 3.25 -5.84
N LEU A 233 29.15 2.02 -5.87
CA LEU A 233 27.87 1.66 -5.21
C LEU A 233 27.82 2.08 -3.74
N GLU A 234 28.89 1.88 -2.99
CA GLU A 234 28.94 2.27 -1.59
C GLU A 234 28.71 3.77 -1.38
N ALA A 235 29.35 4.60 -2.19
CA ALA A 235 29.22 6.05 -2.11
C ALA A 235 27.81 6.49 -2.53
N ARG A 236 27.25 5.90 -3.59
CA ARG A 236 25.86 6.12 -4.00
C ARG A 236 24.86 5.85 -2.89
N ILE A 237 24.97 4.67 -2.25
CA ILE A 237 24.10 4.28 -1.14
C ILE A 237 24.28 5.23 0.04
N GLN A 238 25.52 5.57 0.40
CA GLN A 238 25.79 6.47 1.53
C GLN A 238 25.13 7.83 1.34
N THR A 239 25.20 8.42 0.15
CA THR A 239 24.54 9.70 -0.18
C THR A 239 23.02 9.54 -0.23
N ALA A 240 22.50 8.46 -0.81
CA ALA A 240 21.06 8.20 -0.87
C ALA A 240 20.40 8.15 0.53
N LEU A 241 21.09 7.62 1.55
CA LEU A 241 20.60 7.58 2.93
C LEU A 241 20.39 8.96 3.58
N GLU A 242 20.95 10.02 3.00
CA GLU A 242 20.76 11.41 3.45
C GLU A 242 19.41 11.99 3.01
N TYR A 243 18.82 11.42 1.95
CA TYR A 243 17.53 11.83 1.39
C TYR A 243 16.33 11.08 1.99
N ILE A 244 16.54 10.21 2.98
CA ILE A 244 15.45 9.57 3.71
C ILE A 244 14.62 10.65 4.43
N PRO A 245 13.29 10.72 4.22
CA PRO A 245 12.44 11.72 4.85
C PRO A 245 12.47 11.65 6.39
N PRO A 246 12.64 12.77 7.10
CA PRO A 246 12.54 12.80 8.55
C PRO A 246 11.07 12.88 9.04
N PRO A 247 10.78 12.44 10.28
CA PRO A 247 11.68 11.71 11.16
C PRO A 247 11.76 10.22 10.76
N ILE A 248 12.98 9.66 10.83
CA ILE A 248 13.16 8.21 10.79
C ILE A 248 12.66 7.65 12.12
N LEU A 249 11.94 6.53 12.07
CA LEU A 249 11.41 5.92 13.27
C LEU A 249 12.52 5.49 14.22
N ASN A 250 12.29 5.74 15.50
CA ASN A 250 13.11 5.29 16.62
C ASN A 250 12.16 4.76 17.69
N ASP A 251 11.94 3.45 17.66
CA ASP A 251 10.87 2.79 18.41
C ASP A 251 11.31 1.37 18.85
N GLY A 252 10.35 0.57 19.33
CA GLY A 252 10.60 -0.79 19.80
C GLY A 252 11.07 -1.76 18.72
N GLU A 253 10.88 -1.44 17.44
CA GLU A 253 11.39 -2.27 16.35
C GLU A 253 12.85 -1.96 16.06
N GLY A 254 13.34 -0.75 16.34
CA GLY A 254 14.75 -0.39 16.19
C GLY A 254 15.02 1.12 16.17
N SER A 255 16.28 1.47 16.44
CA SER A 255 16.74 2.87 16.36
C SER A 255 16.87 3.36 14.92
N ASP A 256 16.82 4.67 14.73
CA ASP A 256 17.04 5.33 13.45
C ASP A 256 18.40 4.96 12.82
N ARG A 257 19.46 4.90 13.62
CA ARG A 257 20.80 4.48 13.22
C ARG A 257 20.82 3.03 12.75
N TYR A 258 20.10 2.15 13.45
CA TYR A 258 20.03 0.74 13.06
C TYR A 258 19.23 0.56 11.76
N ARG A 259 18.11 1.28 11.58
CA ARG A 259 17.36 1.30 10.32
C ARG A 259 18.24 1.74 9.14
N LYS A 260 19.02 2.81 9.28
CA LYS A 260 19.97 3.24 8.23
C LYS A 260 21.02 2.17 7.91
N PHE A 261 21.54 1.48 8.93
CA PHE A 261 22.48 0.38 8.74
C PHE A 261 21.85 -0.78 7.95
N VAL A 262 20.63 -1.18 8.30
CA VAL A 262 19.91 -2.24 7.59
C VAL A 262 19.61 -1.83 6.14
N ILE A 263 19.10 -0.62 5.92
CA ILE A 263 18.84 -0.10 4.56
C ILE A 263 20.12 -0.12 3.71
N LYS A 264 21.28 0.27 4.28
CA LYS A 264 22.57 0.22 3.56
C LYS A 264 22.83 -1.18 2.99
N ASN A 265 22.73 -2.21 3.82
CA ASN A 265 23.01 -3.59 3.42
C ASN A 265 21.98 -4.11 2.41
N LEU A 266 20.69 -3.87 2.66
CA LEU A 266 19.63 -4.28 1.73
C LEU A 266 19.78 -3.63 0.35
N LEU A 267 20.20 -2.37 0.28
CA LEU A 267 20.47 -1.70 -1.00
C LEU A 267 21.66 -2.32 -1.73
N PHE A 268 22.70 -2.80 -1.02
CA PHE A 268 23.78 -3.57 -1.66
C PHE A 268 23.27 -4.87 -2.27
N ASP A 269 22.46 -5.62 -1.53
CA ASP A 269 21.90 -6.89 -1.99
C ASP A 269 21.01 -6.67 -3.23
N ILE A 270 20.12 -5.67 -3.17
CA ILE A 270 19.25 -5.27 -4.28
C ILE A 270 20.06 -4.91 -5.52
N PHE A 271 21.07 -4.04 -5.39
CA PHE A 271 21.85 -3.58 -6.54
C PHE A 271 22.78 -4.65 -7.11
N THR A 272 23.22 -5.59 -6.27
CA THR A 272 24.00 -6.75 -6.72
C THR A 272 23.13 -7.69 -7.54
N GLU A 273 21.96 -8.08 -7.03
CA GLU A 273 21.06 -9.03 -7.69
C GLU A 273 20.42 -8.45 -8.96
N LEU A 274 19.97 -7.18 -8.90
CA LEU A 274 19.33 -6.54 -10.05
C LEU A 274 20.36 -6.03 -11.08
N GLY A 275 21.66 -6.18 -10.84
CA GLY A 275 22.72 -5.73 -11.76
C GLY A 275 22.73 -4.22 -11.94
N GLY A 276 22.79 -3.49 -10.83
CA GLY A 276 22.97 -2.03 -10.75
C GLY A 276 24.35 -1.61 -10.24
N THR A 277 25.26 -2.56 -10.03
CA THR A 277 26.66 -2.34 -9.64
C THR A 277 27.40 -1.47 -10.63
#